data_AF-W9PL30-F1
#
_entry.id   AF-W9PL30-F1
#
_cell.length_a   1.000
_cell.length_b   1.000
_cell.length_c   1.000
_cell.angle_alpha   90.00
_cell.angle_beta   90.00
_cell.angle_gamma   90.00
#
_symmetry.space_group_name_H-M   'P 1'
#
loop_
_entity.id
_entity.type
_entity.pdbx_description
1 polymer ?
#
loop_
_entity_poly.entity_id
_entity_poly.type
_entity_poly.pdbx_seq_one_letter_code
_entity_poly.pdbx_strand_id
1 'polypeptide(L)'
;MTIRFLVNFGLLALPIAITLGVLIGLNSSREASGGPPLFKPDPKPTAPKKKNGITTEQHCQKSYGIHPDTKGQEYTLNPNQWGWNEGDDGGLCLYVDINNNETYATKTTAPRWSVVWEYPQGPETAPVHAFPNIKVDGSVFPAKLNTIDKIEIDFEWTYALGNGSAKGATQATKTDLAAMKKNLLNANVAMDMFMDSDQKKAQDSEDASHEIMVWFAAIGPATQPLGFNVDGSNPLATKTLHGTEL
;
A
#
# COMPACT_ATOMS: atom_id res chain seq x y z
N MET A 1 32.06 -24.38 45.54
CA MET A 1 31.58 -23.53 44.44
C MET A 1 30.07 -23.34 44.60
N THR A 2 29.63 -22.70 45.69
CA THR A 2 28.24 -22.85 46.17
C THR A 2 27.66 -21.54 46.73
N ILE A 3 28.48 -20.74 47.43
CA ILE A 3 28.03 -19.45 47.99
C ILE A 3 27.98 -18.33 46.93
N ARG A 4 28.92 -18.29 45.97
CA ARG A 4 28.93 -17.28 44.89
C ARG A 4 27.72 -17.38 43.96
N PHE A 5 27.21 -18.59 43.72
CA PHE A 5 26.03 -18.79 42.86
C PHE A 5 24.74 -18.36 43.57
N LEU A 6 24.60 -18.67 44.87
CA LEU A 6 23.49 -18.23 45.70
C LEU A 6 23.44 -16.70 45.86
N VAL A 7 24.60 -16.05 46.04
CA VAL A 7 24.67 -14.59 46.15
C VAL A 7 24.31 -13.91 44.82
N ASN A 8 24.79 -14.41 43.67
CA ASN A 8 24.44 -13.85 42.37
C ASN A 8 22.96 -14.09 42.00
N PHE A 9 22.43 -15.28 42.29
CA PHE A 9 21.01 -15.57 42.05
C PHE A 9 20.10 -14.75 42.98
N GLY A 10 20.48 -14.59 44.25
CA GLY A 10 19.78 -13.73 45.20
C GLY A 10 19.79 -12.25 44.78
N LEU A 11 20.95 -11.73 44.36
CA LEU A 11 21.08 -10.34 43.88
C LEU A 11 20.30 -10.07 42.58
N LEU A 12 20.04 -11.09 41.76
CA LEU A 12 19.20 -10.96 40.57
C LEU A 12 17.71 -11.11 40.90
N ALA A 13 17.34 -12.07 41.75
CA ALA A 13 15.95 -12.38 42.09
C ALA A 13 15.30 -11.29 42.95
N LEU A 14 16.06 -10.65 43.86
CA LEU A 14 15.54 -9.63 44.77
C LEU A 14 14.97 -8.40 44.04
N PRO A 15 15.70 -7.74 43.11
CA PRO A 15 15.14 -6.60 42.40
C PRO A 15 13.92 -6.98 41.55
N ILE A 16 13.93 -8.16 40.91
CA ILE A 16 12.78 -8.65 40.13
C ILE A 16 11.55 -8.86 41.02
N ALA A 17 11.72 -9.50 42.18
CA ALA A 17 10.64 -9.73 43.13
C ALA A 17 10.08 -8.43 43.72
N ILE A 18 10.94 -7.45 44.02
CA ILE A 18 10.53 -6.12 44.49
C ILE A 18 9.72 -5.41 43.40
N THR A 19 10.20 -5.42 42.14
CA THR A 19 9.48 -4.80 41.03
C THR A 19 8.11 -5.46 40.83
N LEU A 20 8.03 -6.79 40.81
CA LEU A 20 6.76 -7.50 40.69
C LEU A 20 5.81 -7.21 41.86
N GLY A 21 6.33 -7.18 43.09
CA GLY A 21 5.53 -6.86 44.28
C GLY A 21 4.93 -5.45 44.23
N VAL A 22 5.71 -4.45 43.81
CA VAL A 22 5.23 -3.08 43.61
C VAL A 22 4.17 -3.02 42.51
N LEU A 23 4.40 -3.69 41.38
CA LEU A 23 3.47 -3.70 40.26
C LEU A 23 2.13 -4.37 40.61
N ILE A 24 2.16 -5.49 41.35
CA ILE A 24 0.97 -6.18 41.84
C ILE A 24 0.22 -5.30 42.85
N GLY A 25 0.94 -4.66 43.78
CA GLY A 25 0.34 -3.76 44.76
C GLY A 25 -0.34 -2.54 44.13
N LEU A 26 0.29 -1.93 43.12
CA LEU A 26 -0.30 -0.83 42.37
C LEU A 26 -1.51 -1.28 41.56
N ASN A 27 -1.49 -2.49 40.98
CA ASN A 27 -2.65 -3.02 40.25
C ASN A 27 -3.84 -3.27 41.19
N SER A 28 -3.60 -3.87 42.36
CA SER A 28 -4.62 -4.12 43.38
C SER A 28 -5.22 -2.82 43.95
N SER A 29 -4.39 -1.81 44.21
CA SER A 29 -4.85 -0.47 44.63
C SER A 29 -5.76 0.19 43.59
N ARG A 30 -5.41 0.06 42.30
CA ARG A 30 -6.22 0.57 41.18
C ARG A 30 -7.54 -0.19 41.06
N GLU A 31 -7.54 -1.51 41.19
CA GLU A 31 -8.78 -2.30 41.20
C GLU A 31 -9.70 -1.89 42.35
N ALA A 32 -9.16 -1.69 43.55
CA ALA A 32 -9.94 -1.24 44.72
C ALA A 32 -10.51 0.19 44.58
N SER A 33 -9.85 1.04 43.79
CA SER A 33 -10.28 2.43 43.53
C SER A 33 -11.05 2.61 42.21
N GLY A 34 -11.38 1.50 41.52
CA GLY A 34 -12.12 1.53 40.25
C GLY A 34 -11.29 2.00 39.04
N GLY A 35 -9.97 2.11 39.18
CA GLY A 35 -9.05 2.44 38.10
C GLY A 35 -8.75 1.24 37.18
N PRO A 36 -8.39 1.47 35.90
CA PRO A 36 -8.10 0.39 34.97
C PRO A 36 -6.80 -0.35 35.36
N PRO A 37 -6.68 -1.66 35.08
CA PRO A 37 -5.46 -2.43 35.35
C PRO A 37 -4.22 -1.84 34.67
N LEU A 38 -3.05 -2.00 35.28
CA LEU A 38 -1.77 -1.45 34.78
C LEU A 38 -1.28 -2.10 33.47
N PHE A 39 -1.73 -3.33 33.17
CA PHE A 39 -1.22 -4.13 32.05
C PHE A 39 -2.32 -4.69 31.15
N LYS A 40 -3.40 -3.93 30.94
CA LYS A 40 -4.26 -4.18 29.77
C LYS A 40 -3.70 -3.36 28.60
N PRO A 41 -3.60 -3.90 27.38
CA PRO A 41 -3.63 -3.04 26.21
C PRO A 41 -4.89 -2.17 26.37
N ASP A 42 -4.75 -0.85 26.18
CA ASP A 42 -5.89 0.06 26.29
C ASP A 42 -7.07 -0.58 25.56
N PRO A 43 -8.27 -0.64 26.19
CA PRO A 43 -9.46 -0.94 25.42
C PRO A 43 -9.41 0.04 24.26
N LYS A 44 -9.37 -0.45 23.01
CA LYS A 44 -9.53 0.40 21.83
C LYS A 44 -10.61 1.40 22.23
N PRO A 45 -10.32 2.72 22.25
CA PRO A 45 -11.32 3.72 22.63
C PRO A 45 -12.57 3.29 21.88
N THR A 46 -13.70 3.11 22.58
CA THR A 46 -14.94 2.74 21.92
C THR A 46 -15.18 3.84 20.92
N ALA A 47 -14.77 3.58 19.67
CA ALA A 47 -14.77 4.59 18.65
C ALA A 47 -16.22 5.07 18.62
N PRO A 48 -16.47 6.39 18.66
CA PRO A 48 -17.82 6.89 18.48
C PRO A 48 -18.37 6.15 17.27
N LYS A 49 -19.49 5.42 17.44
CA LYS A 49 -20.05 4.49 16.42
C LYS A 49 -19.72 5.05 15.05
N LYS A 50 -18.76 4.44 14.34
CA LYS A 50 -18.26 4.99 13.07
C LYS A 50 -19.51 5.29 12.24
N LYS A 51 -19.79 6.57 11.95
CA LYS A 51 -21.04 6.96 11.28
C LYS A 51 -21.09 6.18 9.97
N ASN A 52 -22.17 5.43 9.71
CA ASN A 52 -22.34 4.78 8.41
C ASN A 52 -22.18 5.85 7.32
N GLY A 53 -21.22 5.64 6.42
CA GLY A 53 -20.81 6.63 5.44
C GLY A 53 -19.43 6.31 4.86
N ILE A 54 -19.03 7.14 3.90
CA ILE A 54 -17.73 7.08 3.23
C ILE A 54 -16.94 8.32 3.65
N THR A 55 -15.69 8.12 4.06
CA THR A 55 -14.76 9.20 4.37
C THR A 55 -13.63 9.18 3.35
N THR A 56 -13.47 10.26 2.58
CA THR A 56 -12.30 10.39 1.68
C THR A 56 -11.12 10.99 2.44
N GLU A 57 -10.05 10.22 2.54
CA GLU A 57 -8.75 10.66 3.06
C GLU A 57 -7.84 11.14 1.92
N GLN A 58 -6.90 12.03 2.23
CA GLN A 58 -5.93 12.58 1.27
C GLN A 58 -4.53 12.38 1.81
N HIS A 59 -3.65 11.82 0.99
CA HIS A 59 -2.27 11.44 1.34
C HIS A 59 -1.33 11.91 0.22
N CYS A 60 -0.48 12.90 0.52
CA CYS A 60 0.45 13.49 -0.46
C CYS A 60 1.94 13.23 -0.13
N GLN A 61 2.19 12.37 0.88
CA GLN A 61 3.54 12.00 1.31
C GLN A 61 4.29 11.27 0.19
N LYS A 62 5.63 11.30 0.22
CA LYS A 62 6.46 10.53 -0.72
C LYS A 62 6.14 9.04 -0.68
N SER A 63 6.08 8.45 0.51
CA SER A 63 5.67 7.06 0.73
C SER A 63 4.96 6.93 2.07
N TYR A 64 3.79 6.29 2.07
CA TYR A 64 3.01 6.04 3.28
C TYR A 64 2.08 4.85 3.01
N GLY A 65 2.01 3.89 3.94
CA GLY A 65 1.10 2.75 3.85
C GLY A 65 -0.27 3.10 4.42
N ILE A 66 -1.28 3.20 3.56
CA ILE A 66 -2.68 3.37 3.97
C ILE A 66 -3.32 1.99 4.02
N HIS A 67 -3.86 1.62 5.18
CA HIS A 67 -4.50 0.32 5.43
C HIS A 67 -5.98 0.50 5.82
N PRO A 68 -6.90 0.62 4.84
CA PRO A 68 -8.32 0.74 5.14
C PRO A 68 -8.86 -0.52 5.82
N ASP A 69 -9.49 -0.35 6.99
CA ASP A 69 -10.15 -1.45 7.71
C ASP A 69 -11.19 -2.15 6.80
N THR A 70 -11.20 -3.48 6.85
CA THR A 70 -12.08 -4.33 6.03
C THR A 70 -12.43 -5.62 6.75
N LYS A 71 -13.62 -6.18 6.47
CA LYS A 71 -14.04 -7.52 6.92
C LYS A 71 -13.67 -8.63 5.94
N GLY A 72 -12.97 -8.29 4.86
CA GLY A 72 -12.57 -9.19 3.79
C GLY A 72 -11.06 -9.19 3.57
N GLN A 73 -10.67 -9.25 2.31
CA GLN A 73 -9.31 -9.12 1.83
C GLN A 73 -8.73 -7.75 2.21
N GLU A 74 -7.53 -7.76 2.77
CA GLU A 74 -6.77 -6.58 3.16
C GLU A 74 -6.03 -5.99 1.96
N TYR A 75 -5.92 -4.67 1.94
CA TYR A 75 -5.21 -3.92 0.91
C TYR A 75 -4.38 -2.80 1.53
N THR A 76 -3.28 -2.49 0.88
CA THR A 76 -2.39 -1.39 1.27
C THR A 76 -2.24 -0.45 0.10
N LEU A 77 -2.65 0.80 0.26
CA LEU A 77 -2.44 1.83 -0.75
C LEU A 77 -1.21 2.66 -0.40
N ASN A 78 -0.49 3.14 -1.41
CA ASN A 78 0.70 3.97 -1.22
C ASN A 78 0.83 5.02 -2.32
N PRO A 79 1.03 6.32 -2.01
CA PRO A 79 1.38 7.34 -3.00
C PRO A 79 2.64 7.01 -3.81
N ASN A 80 3.63 6.37 -3.16
CA ASN A 80 4.84 5.79 -3.76
C ASN A 80 5.54 6.67 -4.82
N GLN A 81 5.92 7.88 -4.44
CA GLN A 81 6.65 8.85 -5.25
C GLN A 81 8.18 8.60 -5.21
N TRP A 82 8.60 7.36 -5.45
CA TRP A 82 9.98 6.92 -5.21
C TRP A 82 11.03 7.68 -6.04
N GLY A 83 10.68 8.09 -7.26
CA GLY A 83 11.54 8.83 -8.20
C GLY A 83 11.51 10.35 -8.05
N TRP A 84 10.84 10.87 -7.01
CA TRP A 84 10.73 12.30 -6.71
C TRP A 84 11.24 12.60 -5.29
N ASN A 85 11.83 13.78 -5.04
CA ASN A 85 12.25 14.18 -3.70
C ASN A 85 11.44 15.38 -3.18
N GLU A 86 11.28 15.44 -1.86
CA GLU A 86 10.59 16.56 -1.22
C GLU A 86 11.30 17.88 -1.54
N GLY A 87 10.58 18.79 -2.20
CA GLY A 87 11.08 20.08 -2.66
C GLY A 87 11.39 20.15 -4.16
N ASP A 88 11.44 19.03 -4.87
CA ASP A 88 11.50 19.01 -6.34
C ASP A 88 10.16 19.46 -6.93
N ASP A 89 10.19 20.01 -8.15
CA ASP A 89 8.98 20.45 -8.84
C ASP A 89 8.00 19.29 -9.05
N GLY A 90 6.71 19.59 -8.85
CA GLY A 90 5.63 18.62 -8.98
C GLY A 90 5.29 17.90 -7.66
N GLY A 91 4.41 16.90 -7.78
CA GLY A 91 3.94 16.12 -6.64
C GLY A 91 2.68 15.35 -6.95
N LEU A 92 2.26 14.54 -5.99
CA LEU A 92 1.10 13.66 -6.08
C LEU A 92 0.33 13.65 -4.78
N CYS A 93 -1.00 13.58 -4.88
CA CYS A 93 -1.90 13.27 -3.78
C CYS A 93 -2.78 12.08 -4.16
N LEU A 94 -2.73 11.06 -3.31
CA LEU A 94 -3.62 9.91 -3.31
C LEU A 94 -4.86 10.22 -2.47
N TYR A 95 -6.03 9.86 -3.00
CA TYR A 95 -7.31 9.96 -2.29
C TYR A 95 -7.90 8.57 -2.13
N VAL A 96 -8.36 8.24 -0.92
CA VAL A 96 -8.89 6.91 -0.60
C VAL A 96 -10.25 7.05 0.07
N ASP A 97 -11.25 6.36 -0.48
CA ASP A 97 -12.59 6.29 0.09
C ASP A 97 -12.67 5.18 1.12
N ILE A 98 -12.74 5.55 2.40
CA ILE A 98 -12.84 4.65 3.54
C ILE A 98 -14.29 4.41 3.89
N ASN A 99 -14.74 3.16 3.80
CA ASN A 99 -16.06 2.78 4.29
C ASN A 99 -16.02 2.65 5.81
N ASN A 100 -16.69 3.58 6.50
CA ASN A 100 -16.66 3.68 7.96
C ASN A 100 -17.21 2.42 8.66
N ASN A 101 -17.96 1.56 7.97
CA ASN A 101 -18.47 0.30 8.50
C ASN A 101 -17.66 -0.94 8.08
N GLU A 102 -16.54 -0.74 7.38
CA GLU A 102 -15.56 -1.77 6.99
C GLU A 102 -16.13 -2.83 6.03
N THR A 103 -17.26 -2.51 5.37
CA THR A 103 -17.90 -3.39 4.40
C THR A 103 -17.78 -2.81 3.01
N TYR A 104 -17.30 -3.62 2.08
CA TYR A 104 -17.22 -3.32 0.65
C TYR A 104 -18.19 -4.21 -0.12
N ALA A 105 -18.35 -3.99 -1.44
CA ALA A 105 -19.33 -4.69 -2.26
C ALA A 105 -19.19 -6.22 -2.20
N THR A 106 -17.95 -6.71 -2.12
CA THR A 106 -17.62 -8.12 -1.89
C THR A 106 -16.53 -8.26 -0.83
N LYS A 107 -16.20 -9.50 -0.45
CA LYS A 107 -15.05 -9.79 0.43
C LYS A 107 -13.70 -9.50 -0.21
N THR A 108 -13.63 -9.31 -1.53
CA THR A 108 -12.39 -9.04 -2.28
C THR A 108 -12.45 -7.70 -3.01
N THR A 109 -13.41 -6.84 -2.66
CA THR A 109 -13.49 -5.49 -3.24
C THR A 109 -12.58 -4.57 -2.45
N ALA A 110 -11.62 -3.99 -3.15
CA ALA A 110 -10.77 -2.94 -2.62
C ALA A 110 -11.54 -1.63 -2.38
N PRO A 111 -11.05 -0.75 -1.48
CA PRO A 111 -11.48 0.64 -1.39
C PRO A 111 -11.34 1.35 -2.74
N ARG A 112 -12.27 2.26 -3.05
CA ARG A 112 -12.13 3.17 -4.20
C ARG A 112 -11.01 4.17 -3.89
N TRP A 113 -10.18 4.46 -4.88
CA TRP A 113 -9.13 5.44 -4.75
C TRP A 113 -8.91 6.18 -6.06
N SER A 114 -8.23 7.31 -5.97
CA SER A 114 -7.86 8.14 -7.10
C SER A 114 -6.57 8.90 -6.81
N VAL A 115 -5.97 9.44 -7.86
CA VAL A 115 -4.72 10.21 -7.76
C VAL A 115 -4.86 11.50 -8.54
N VAL A 116 -4.30 12.57 -7.98
CA VAL A 116 -4.00 13.80 -8.70
C VAL A 116 -2.51 14.03 -8.61
N TRP A 117 -1.86 14.28 -9.74
CA TRP A 117 -0.42 14.47 -9.81
C TRP A 117 -0.07 15.46 -10.92
N GLU A 118 1.11 16.05 -10.79
CA GLU A 118 1.77 16.85 -11.81
C GLU A 118 3.27 16.69 -11.60
N TYR A 119 4.00 16.31 -12.63
CA TYR A 119 5.47 16.24 -12.59
C TYR A 119 6.05 16.86 -13.86
N PRO A 120 7.22 17.50 -13.78
CA PRO A 120 7.99 17.79 -14.98
C PRO A 120 8.39 16.50 -15.68
N GLN A 121 8.79 16.59 -16.95
CA GLN A 121 9.33 15.42 -17.65
C GLN A 121 10.65 14.99 -17.00
N GLY A 122 10.74 13.71 -16.64
CA GLY A 122 11.93 13.12 -16.02
C GLY A 122 13.04 12.86 -17.05
N PRO A 123 14.29 12.68 -16.60
CA PRO A 123 15.39 12.32 -17.49
C PRO A 123 15.22 10.90 -18.05
N GLU A 124 15.76 10.64 -19.24
CA GLU A 124 15.68 9.30 -19.87
C GLU A 124 16.28 8.18 -19.01
N THR A 125 17.23 8.51 -18.14
CA THR A 125 17.87 7.55 -17.23
C THR A 125 17.02 7.15 -16.02
N ALA A 126 16.04 7.97 -15.64
CA ALA A 126 15.15 7.75 -14.50
C ALA A 126 13.82 8.50 -14.72
N PRO A 127 12.99 8.08 -15.68
CA PRO A 127 11.84 8.88 -16.13
C PRO A 127 10.60 8.75 -15.22
N VAL A 128 10.54 7.73 -14.37
CA VAL A 128 9.38 7.45 -13.52
C VAL A 128 9.49 8.20 -12.19
N HIS A 129 8.48 9.00 -11.87
CA HIS A 129 8.43 9.79 -10.63
C HIS A 129 7.74 9.04 -9.48
N ALA A 130 6.67 8.31 -9.82
CA ALA A 130 5.81 7.67 -8.84
C ALA A 130 5.14 6.43 -9.43
N PHE A 131 4.81 5.48 -8.55
CA PHE A 131 3.95 4.35 -8.87
C PHE A 131 2.87 4.22 -7.79
N PRO A 132 1.91 5.16 -7.72
CA PRO A 132 0.82 5.09 -6.75
C PRO A 132 0.03 3.80 -6.98
N ASN A 133 -0.11 3.00 -5.94
CA ASN A 133 -0.61 1.64 -6.10
C ASN A 133 -1.53 1.22 -4.96
N ILE A 134 -2.23 0.12 -5.22
CA ILE A 134 -2.92 -0.68 -4.24
C ILE A 134 -2.35 -2.11 -4.28
N LYS A 135 -1.76 -2.53 -3.17
CA LYS A 135 -1.19 -3.85 -2.97
C LYS A 135 -2.22 -4.76 -2.30
N VAL A 136 -2.37 -5.99 -2.79
CA VAL A 136 -3.09 -7.05 -2.07
C VAL A 136 -2.25 -7.44 -0.85
N ASP A 137 -2.79 -7.25 0.36
CA ASP A 137 -2.07 -7.51 1.61
C ASP A 137 -2.66 -8.73 2.37
N GLY A 138 -2.29 -8.94 3.62
CA GLY A 138 -2.80 -10.02 4.46
C GLY A 138 -2.09 -11.36 4.20
N SER A 139 -2.84 -12.45 4.13
CA SER A 139 -2.27 -13.82 4.14
C SER A 139 -2.29 -14.56 2.79
N VAL A 140 -2.77 -13.93 1.72
CA VAL A 140 -2.91 -14.58 0.40
C VAL A 140 -1.59 -14.60 -0.38
N PHE A 141 -0.73 -13.61 -0.18
CA PHE A 141 0.59 -13.52 -0.78
C PHE A 141 1.67 -13.34 0.29
N PRO A 142 2.92 -13.74 0.02
CA PRO A 142 3.40 -14.44 -1.19
C PRO A 142 2.93 -15.91 -1.27
N ALA A 143 2.64 -16.37 -2.48
CA ALA A 143 2.24 -17.75 -2.78
C ALA A 143 3.20 -18.38 -3.79
N LYS A 144 3.36 -19.71 -3.76
CA LYS A 144 4.20 -20.40 -4.75
C LYS A 144 3.47 -20.44 -6.09
N LEU A 145 4.18 -20.13 -7.18
CA LEU A 145 3.57 -20.12 -8.53
C LEU A 145 2.85 -21.42 -8.88
N ASN A 146 3.42 -22.57 -8.51
CA ASN A 146 2.82 -23.88 -8.78
C ASN A 146 1.60 -24.22 -7.92
N THR A 147 1.24 -23.36 -6.95
CA THR A 147 0.02 -23.49 -6.14
C THR A 147 -1.06 -22.49 -6.52
N ILE A 148 -0.77 -21.58 -7.46
CA ILE A 148 -1.73 -20.58 -7.93
C ILE A 148 -2.51 -21.16 -9.10
N ASP A 149 -3.79 -21.45 -8.88
CA ASP A 149 -4.68 -21.90 -9.97
C ASP A 149 -5.09 -20.72 -10.86
N LYS A 150 -5.43 -19.58 -10.26
CA LYS A 150 -5.85 -18.36 -10.94
C LYS A 150 -5.62 -17.12 -10.08
N ILE A 151 -5.40 -15.98 -10.72
CA ILE A 151 -5.45 -14.65 -10.13
C ILE A 151 -6.57 -13.90 -10.86
N GLU A 152 -7.69 -13.68 -10.19
CA GLU A 152 -8.83 -12.97 -10.76
C GLU A 152 -8.77 -11.50 -10.36
N ILE A 153 -8.74 -10.64 -11.37
CA ILE A 153 -8.66 -9.18 -11.20
C ILE A 153 -9.77 -8.57 -12.05
N ASP A 154 -10.59 -7.75 -11.40
CA ASP A 154 -11.61 -6.92 -12.03
C ASP A 154 -11.40 -5.49 -11.54
N PHE A 155 -11.23 -4.56 -12.48
CA PHE A 155 -11.02 -3.16 -12.19
C PHE A 155 -11.44 -2.28 -13.35
N GLU A 156 -11.83 -1.06 -13.02
CA GLU A 156 -12.13 0.02 -13.95
C GLU A 156 -11.26 1.22 -13.58
N TRP A 157 -10.72 1.89 -14.58
CA TRP A 157 -9.92 3.09 -14.40
C TRP A 157 -10.23 4.12 -15.47
N THR A 158 -10.01 5.38 -15.12
CA THR A 158 -10.13 6.51 -16.03
C THR A 158 -8.98 7.47 -15.79
N TYR A 159 -8.53 8.13 -16.84
CA TYR A 159 -7.50 9.16 -16.76
C TYR A 159 -8.06 10.48 -17.29
N ALA A 160 -7.78 11.60 -16.64
CA ALA A 160 -8.22 12.90 -17.13
C ALA A 160 -7.23 13.99 -16.71
N LEU A 161 -7.23 15.10 -17.44
CA LEU A 161 -6.49 16.29 -17.06
C LEU A 161 -7.23 17.09 -15.98
N GLY A 162 -6.47 17.83 -15.18
CA GLY A 162 -6.99 18.66 -14.10
C GLY A 162 -7.25 17.86 -12.81
N ASN A 163 -8.04 18.45 -11.91
CA ASN A 163 -8.25 17.95 -10.55
C ASN A 163 -9.58 17.23 -10.34
N GLY A 164 -10.19 16.68 -11.42
CA GLY A 164 -11.47 15.96 -11.36
C GLY A 164 -11.46 14.74 -10.43
N SER A 165 -10.26 14.24 -10.10
CA SER A 165 -10.05 13.12 -9.17
C SER A 165 -9.90 13.55 -7.71
N ALA A 166 -9.81 14.84 -7.40
CA ALA A 166 -9.58 15.35 -6.05
C ALA A 166 -10.79 15.16 -5.12
N LYS A 167 -10.56 15.26 -3.81
CA LYS A 167 -11.62 15.20 -2.79
C LYS A 167 -12.73 16.22 -3.08
N GLY A 168 -13.97 15.73 -3.19
CA GLY A 168 -15.15 16.56 -3.44
C GLY A 168 -15.34 16.98 -4.91
N ALA A 169 -14.45 16.57 -5.82
CA ALA A 169 -14.61 16.81 -7.24
C ALA A 169 -15.62 15.85 -7.88
N THR A 170 -16.20 16.28 -9.00
CA THR A 170 -16.95 15.37 -9.88
C THR A 170 -15.95 14.50 -10.63
N GLN A 171 -15.92 13.21 -10.28
CA GLN A 171 -14.97 12.25 -10.82
C GLN A 171 -15.10 12.17 -12.35
N ALA A 172 -13.94 12.12 -13.02
CA ALA A 172 -13.91 11.81 -14.44
C ALA A 172 -14.49 10.41 -14.67
N THR A 173 -15.33 10.27 -15.69
CA THR A 173 -15.98 9.00 -16.06
C THR A 173 -15.49 8.47 -17.40
N LYS A 174 -14.59 9.20 -18.07
CA LYS A 174 -14.05 8.85 -19.38
C LYS A 174 -12.62 9.32 -19.50
N THR A 175 -11.82 8.51 -20.18
CA THR A 175 -10.45 8.83 -20.56
C THR A 175 -10.42 9.72 -21.80
N ASP A 176 -9.75 10.87 -21.72
CA ASP A 176 -9.54 11.77 -22.87
C ASP A 176 -8.10 11.67 -23.39
N LEU A 177 -7.84 10.64 -24.21
CA LEU A 177 -6.53 10.39 -24.81
C LEU A 177 -6.06 11.53 -25.72
N ALA A 178 -6.99 12.26 -26.35
CA ALA A 178 -6.66 13.35 -27.26
C ALA A 178 -6.10 14.55 -26.47
N ALA A 179 -6.74 14.89 -25.35
CA ALA A 179 -6.25 15.92 -24.45
C ALA A 179 -4.90 15.53 -23.82
N MET A 180 -4.73 14.27 -23.40
CA MET A 180 -3.45 13.77 -22.87
C MET A 180 -2.31 13.89 -23.89
N LYS A 181 -2.56 13.45 -25.13
CA LYS A 181 -1.58 13.57 -26.22
C LYS A 181 -1.22 15.03 -26.49
N LYS A 182 -2.21 15.93 -26.49
CA LYS A 182 -1.99 17.37 -26.68
C LYS A 182 -1.13 17.98 -25.57
N ASN A 183 -1.23 17.47 -24.35
CA ASN A 183 -0.49 17.96 -23.19
C ASN A 183 0.76 17.12 -22.87
N LEU A 184 1.18 16.24 -23.80
CA LEU A 184 2.38 15.40 -23.65
C LEU A 184 2.42 14.61 -22.34
N LEU A 185 1.25 14.16 -21.86
CA LEU A 185 1.16 13.33 -20.66
C LEU A 185 1.80 11.97 -20.94
N ASN A 186 2.70 11.54 -20.05
CA ASN A 186 3.37 10.25 -20.10
C ASN A 186 3.05 9.46 -18.83
N ALA A 187 2.38 8.31 -18.98
CA ALA A 187 1.99 7.45 -17.87
C ALA A 187 1.59 6.06 -18.36
N ASN A 188 1.74 5.05 -17.50
CA ASN A 188 1.15 3.74 -17.72
C ASN A 188 0.02 3.47 -16.73
N VAL A 189 -0.72 2.39 -16.98
CA VAL A 189 -1.55 1.72 -15.97
C VAL A 189 -1.10 0.28 -15.98
N ALA A 190 -0.56 -0.20 -14.86
CA ALA A 190 0.06 -1.51 -14.81
C ALA A 190 -0.28 -2.25 -13.52
N MET A 191 -0.37 -3.58 -13.62
CA MET A 191 -0.16 -4.47 -12.50
C MET A 191 1.32 -4.77 -12.40
N ASP A 192 1.83 -4.78 -11.17
CA ASP A 192 3.24 -5.01 -10.86
C ASP A 192 3.36 -6.12 -9.80
N MET A 193 4.11 -7.17 -10.12
CA MET A 193 4.22 -8.39 -9.33
C MET A 193 5.67 -8.78 -9.16
N PHE A 194 6.06 -9.04 -7.91
CA PHE A 194 7.42 -9.45 -7.56
C PHE A 194 7.47 -10.92 -7.18
N MET A 195 8.55 -11.59 -7.55
CA MET A 195 8.77 -12.98 -7.19
C MET A 195 10.21 -13.26 -6.80
N ASP A 196 10.35 -14.16 -5.85
CA ASP A 196 11.63 -14.69 -5.43
C ASP A 196 11.49 -16.13 -4.91
N SER A 197 12.61 -16.85 -4.93
CA SER A 197 12.76 -18.14 -4.26
C SER A 197 12.67 -18.03 -2.73
N ASP A 198 13.04 -16.89 -2.17
CA ASP A 198 12.94 -16.55 -0.76
C ASP A 198 11.64 -15.75 -0.50
N GLN A 199 10.83 -16.25 0.42
CA GLN A 199 9.53 -15.67 0.74
C GLN A 199 9.61 -14.22 1.25
N LYS A 200 10.69 -13.86 1.96
CA LYS A 200 10.87 -12.51 2.50
C LYS A 200 11.30 -11.55 1.40
N LYS A 201 12.21 -11.97 0.53
CA LYS A 201 12.63 -11.17 -0.63
C LYS A 201 11.49 -10.91 -1.59
N ALA A 202 10.61 -11.91 -1.81
CA ALA A 202 9.43 -11.74 -2.66
C ALA A 202 8.43 -10.67 -2.14
N GLN A 203 8.54 -10.23 -0.88
CA GLN A 203 7.69 -9.18 -0.30
C GLN A 203 8.31 -7.78 -0.42
N ASP A 204 9.54 -7.69 -0.93
CA ASP A 204 10.28 -6.44 -1.08
C ASP A 204 10.62 -6.24 -2.56
N SER A 205 10.07 -5.19 -3.16
CA SER A 205 10.25 -4.88 -4.58
C SER A 205 11.70 -4.55 -4.95
N GLU A 206 12.52 -4.11 -4.00
CA GLU A 206 13.93 -3.79 -4.24
C GLU A 206 14.82 -5.04 -4.18
N ASP A 207 14.40 -6.06 -3.44
CA ASP A 207 15.18 -7.28 -3.18
C ASP A 207 14.74 -8.50 -4.00
N ALA A 208 13.53 -8.47 -4.58
CA ALA A 208 13.01 -9.56 -5.38
C ALA A 208 13.83 -9.78 -6.67
N SER A 209 14.12 -11.04 -6.98
CA SER A 209 14.91 -11.37 -8.17
C SER A 209 14.22 -11.12 -9.50
N HIS A 210 12.87 -11.10 -9.53
CA HIS A 210 12.13 -10.83 -10.76
C HIS A 210 10.91 -9.95 -10.50
N GLU A 211 10.64 -9.08 -11.48
CA GLU A 211 9.48 -8.22 -11.59
C GLU A 211 8.68 -8.66 -12.84
N ILE A 212 7.37 -8.79 -12.71
CA ILE A 212 6.45 -9.07 -13.81
C ILE A 212 5.40 -7.97 -13.82
N MET A 213 5.48 -7.12 -14.84
CA MET A 213 4.47 -6.10 -15.09
C MET A 213 3.49 -6.54 -16.19
N VAL A 214 2.21 -6.21 -16.00
CA VAL A 214 1.18 -6.29 -17.04
C VAL A 214 0.61 -4.90 -17.25
N TRP A 215 0.94 -4.28 -18.40
CA TRP A 215 0.50 -2.93 -18.72
C TRP A 215 -0.85 -2.95 -19.44
N PHE A 216 -1.83 -2.28 -18.86
CA PHE A 216 -3.18 -2.09 -19.42
C PHE A 216 -3.30 -0.80 -20.23
N ALA A 217 -2.33 0.11 -20.08
CA ALA A 217 -2.18 1.29 -20.92
C ALA A 217 -0.74 1.77 -20.97
N ALA A 218 -0.35 2.29 -22.12
CA ALA A 218 0.82 3.14 -22.32
C ALA A 218 0.34 4.46 -22.93
N ILE A 219 0.51 5.56 -22.20
CA ILE A 219 0.02 6.89 -22.57
C ILE A 219 1.23 7.78 -22.82
N GLY A 220 1.27 8.43 -23.97
CA GLY A 220 2.33 9.37 -24.32
C GLY A 220 3.54 8.74 -25.00
N PRO A 221 4.36 9.55 -25.70
CA PRO A 221 5.50 9.06 -26.48
C PRO A 221 6.73 8.68 -25.64
N ALA A 222 6.81 9.10 -24.37
CA ALA A 222 7.90 8.76 -23.47
C ALA A 222 7.43 7.76 -22.40
N THR A 223 6.64 6.76 -22.82
CA THR A 223 6.16 5.68 -21.96
C THR A 223 6.33 4.35 -22.66
N GLN A 224 7.30 3.56 -22.21
CA GLN A 224 7.64 2.28 -22.77
C GLN A 224 8.10 1.30 -21.67
N PRO A 225 7.82 -0.01 -21.80
CA PRO A 225 8.36 -1.01 -20.88
C PRO A 225 9.88 -1.09 -20.93
N LEU A 226 10.50 -1.54 -19.85
CA LEU A 226 11.93 -1.83 -19.83
C LEU A 226 12.27 -2.90 -20.89
N GLY A 227 13.35 -2.67 -21.63
CA GLY A 227 13.83 -3.56 -22.69
C GLY A 227 13.15 -3.38 -24.05
N PHE A 228 12.10 -2.55 -24.15
CA PHE A 228 11.48 -2.19 -25.42
C PHE A 228 12.13 -0.94 -26.01
N ASN A 229 12.06 -0.82 -27.33
CA ASN A 229 12.38 0.45 -28.00
C ASN A 229 11.27 1.48 -27.72
N VAL A 230 11.59 2.78 -27.85
CA VAL A 230 10.65 3.89 -27.61
C VAL A 230 9.41 3.82 -28.51
N ASP A 231 9.53 3.23 -29.69
CA ASP A 231 8.42 2.99 -30.63
C ASP A 231 7.58 1.74 -30.30
N GLY A 232 7.86 1.08 -29.18
CA GLY A 232 7.19 -0.17 -28.76
C GLY A 232 7.67 -1.41 -29.52
N SER A 233 8.72 -1.30 -30.33
CA SER A 233 9.27 -2.44 -31.07
C SER A 233 10.21 -3.31 -30.22
N ASN A 234 10.57 -4.48 -30.79
CA ASN A 234 11.45 -5.51 -30.22
C ASN A 234 10.86 -6.34 -29.06
N PRO A 235 9.59 -6.80 -29.13
CA PRO A 235 9.12 -7.78 -28.15
C PRO A 235 9.89 -9.09 -28.32
N LEU A 236 10.27 -9.71 -27.20
CA LEU A 236 10.90 -11.03 -27.23
C LEU A 236 9.95 -12.10 -27.80
N ALA A 237 8.66 -11.97 -27.49
CA ALA A 237 7.58 -12.82 -28.00
C ALA A 237 6.25 -12.07 -27.89
N THR A 238 5.27 -12.49 -28.69
CA THR A 238 3.89 -12.00 -28.65
C THR A 238 2.97 -13.17 -28.34
N LYS A 239 1.97 -12.98 -27.48
CA LYS A 239 1.02 -14.02 -27.08
C LYS A 239 -0.38 -13.45 -26.86
N THR A 240 -1.39 -14.13 -27.39
CA THR A 240 -2.79 -13.79 -27.07
C THR A 240 -3.23 -14.42 -25.75
N LEU A 241 -3.71 -13.59 -24.82
CA LEU A 241 -4.31 -14.01 -23.55
C LEU A 241 -5.72 -13.42 -23.45
N HIS A 242 -6.73 -14.29 -23.26
CA HIS A 242 -8.14 -13.90 -23.15
C HIS A 242 -8.66 -12.95 -24.26
N GLY A 243 -8.11 -13.07 -25.48
CA GLY A 243 -8.51 -12.25 -26.64
C GLY A 243 -7.72 -10.95 -26.80
N THR A 244 -6.79 -10.64 -25.89
CA THR A 244 -5.87 -9.51 -25.98
C THR A 244 -4.49 -10.00 -26.40
N GLU A 245 -3.89 -9.35 -27.39
CA GLU A 245 -2.49 -9.59 -27.77
C GLU A 245 -1.56 -8.88 -26.78
N LEU A 246 -0.63 -9.64 -26.19
CA LEU A 246 0.40 -9.19 -25.26
C LEU A 246 1.78 -9.31 -25.90
#